data_AF-G2KMZ8-F1
#
_entry.id   AF-G2KMZ8-F1
#
_cell.length_a   1.000
_cell.length_b   1.000
_cell.length_c   1.000
_cell.angle_alpha   90.00
_cell.angle_beta   90.00
_cell.angle_gamma   90.00
#
_symmetry.space_group_name_H-M   'P 1'
#
loop_
_entity.id
_entity.type
_entity.pdbx_description
1 polymer ?
#
loop_
_entity_poly.entity_id
_entity_poly.type
_entity_poly.pdbx_seq_one_letter_code
_entity_poly.pdbx_strand_id
1 'polypeptide(L)'
;MFEQDKAMLAEKLEEIFEQIPCNDFYETGSKFICNPPVLDTDEDYVFDCSEVGQADAAGEFLSGYGFYVLDMADDEYDDIRENFTSYRLGDLNFIICNNKLFYKKFVLATQLSAELNLLKKEDRILLFQAILYGKIHGEEV
;
A
#
# COMPACT_ATOMS: atom_id res chain seq x y z
N MET A 1 -16.30 -19.06 -5.82
CA MET A 1 -14.91 -19.03 -6.32
C MET A 1 -14.29 -20.37 -5.97
N PHE A 2 -13.97 -21.17 -6.98
CA PHE A 2 -13.56 -22.56 -6.79
C PHE A 2 -12.10 -22.64 -6.33
N GLU A 3 -11.73 -23.73 -5.68
CA GLU A 3 -10.40 -23.94 -5.08
C GLU A 3 -9.26 -23.89 -6.12
N GLN A 4 -9.56 -24.23 -7.38
CA GLN A 4 -8.65 -24.08 -8.51
C GLN A 4 -8.40 -22.62 -8.91
N ASP A 5 -9.41 -21.74 -8.78
CA ASP A 5 -9.24 -20.31 -9.07
C ASP A 5 -8.30 -19.65 -8.06
N LYS A 6 -8.35 -20.09 -6.78
CA LYS A 6 -7.47 -19.59 -5.72
C LYS A 6 -6.01 -20.00 -5.89
N ALA A 7 -5.75 -21.26 -6.26
CA ALA A 7 -4.40 -21.74 -6.50
C ALA A 7 -3.75 -21.01 -7.70
N MET A 8 -4.52 -20.82 -8.78
CA MET A 8 -4.07 -20.05 -9.94
C MET A 8 -3.85 -18.56 -9.61
N LEU A 9 -4.64 -18.00 -8.67
CA LEU A 9 -4.43 -16.62 -8.20
C LEU A 9 -3.16 -16.49 -7.34
N ALA A 10 -2.89 -17.49 -6.48
CA ALA A 10 -1.71 -17.51 -5.62
C ALA A 10 -0.40 -17.66 -6.43
N GLU A 11 -0.38 -18.56 -7.42
CA GLU A 11 0.77 -18.73 -8.33
C GLU A 11 1.05 -17.45 -9.12
N LYS A 12 -0.01 -16.78 -9.60
CA LYS A 12 0.11 -15.45 -10.24
C LYS A 12 0.62 -14.39 -9.28
N LEU A 13 0.27 -14.46 -8.00
CA LEU A 13 0.67 -13.47 -7.02
C LEU A 13 2.17 -13.58 -6.70
N GLU A 14 2.67 -14.80 -6.49
CA GLU A 14 4.12 -15.05 -6.36
C GLU A 14 4.88 -14.53 -7.58
N GLU A 15 4.38 -14.82 -8.79
CA GLU A 15 4.95 -14.32 -10.03
C GLU A 15 5.01 -12.78 -10.08
N ILE A 16 3.93 -12.12 -9.68
CA ILE A 16 3.86 -10.66 -9.59
C ILE A 16 4.90 -10.12 -8.61
N PHE A 17 5.03 -10.69 -7.41
CA PHE A 17 6.00 -10.24 -6.41
C PHE A 17 7.46 -10.42 -6.87
N GLU A 18 7.76 -11.48 -7.62
CA GLU A 18 9.11 -11.74 -8.13
C GLU A 18 9.50 -10.84 -9.30
N GLN A 19 8.52 -10.46 -10.14
CA GLN A 19 8.79 -9.75 -11.40
C GLN A 19 8.47 -8.25 -11.36
N ILE A 20 7.71 -7.78 -10.35
CA ILE A 20 7.43 -6.34 -10.22
C ILE A 20 8.77 -5.58 -10.10
N PRO A 21 8.99 -4.50 -10.89
CA PRO A 21 10.28 -3.83 -10.97
C PRO A 21 10.51 -2.86 -9.80
N CYS A 22 10.38 -3.35 -8.57
CA CYS A 22 10.57 -2.61 -7.33
C CYS A 22 11.64 -3.27 -6.46
N ASN A 23 12.25 -2.50 -5.57
CA ASN A 23 13.41 -2.96 -4.79
C ASN A 23 13.03 -3.81 -3.58
N ASP A 24 11.85 -3.56 -3.02
CA ASP A 24 11.37 -4.18 -1.78
C ASP A 24 9.86 -4.01 -1.64
N PHE A 25 9.24 -4.74 -0.72
CA PHE A 25 7.85 -4.57 -0.34
C PHE A 25 7.58 -4.86 1.14
N TYR A 26 6.46 -4.37 1.64
CA TYR A 26 6.03 -4.61 3.02
C TYR A 26 4.51 -4.77 3.10
N GLU A 27 4.05 -5.75 3.88
CA GLU A 27 2.63 -5.92 4.21
C GLU A 27 2.14 -4.78 5.09
N THR A 28 0.94 -4.28 4.83
CA THR A 28 0.33 -3.19 5.58
C THR A 28 -1.18 -3.38 5.70
N GLY A 29 -1.90 -2.31 6.02
CA GLY A 29 -3.35 -2.34 6.15
C GLY A 29 -3.83 -2.98 7.45
N SER A 30 -5.15 -2.97 7.65
CA SER A 30 -5.76 -3.43 8.90
C SER A 30 -5.64 -4.94 9.14
N LYS A 31 -5.53 -5.76 8.08
CA LYS A 31 -5.27 -7.20 8.21
C LYS A 31 -3.94 -7.48 8.90
N PHE A 32 -2.91 -6.71 8.56
CA PHE A 32 -1.57 -6.84 9.16
C PHE A 32 -1.46 -6.11 10.50
N ILE A 33 -2.02 -4.89 10.59
CA ILE A 33 -1.87 -4.03 11.78
C ILE A 33 -2.67 -4.52 12.99
N CYS A 34 -3.87 -5.06 12.80
CA CYS A 34 -4.78 -5.35 13.92
C CYS A 34 -4.60 -6.77 14.45
N ASN A 35 -4.64 -6.92 15.77
CA ASN A 35 -4.75 -8.20 16.47
C ASN A 35 -5.96 -8.16 17.43
N PRO A 36 -7.08 -8.82 17.10
CA PRO A 36 -7.26 -9.76 15.98
C PRO A 36 -7.33 -9.08 14.60
N PRO A 37 -6.99 -9.80 13.52
CA PRO A 37 -7.00 -9.25 12.17
C PRO A 37 -8.41 -8.91 11.71
N VAL A 38 -8.55 -7.80 10.98
CA VAL A 38 -9.82 -7.44 10.33
C VAL A 38 -9.91 -8.20 9.01
N LEU A 39 -10.79 -9.19 8.92
CA LEU A 39 -10.81 -10.13 7.78
C LEU A 39 -11.56 -9.61 6.55
N ASP A 40 -12.43 -8.61 6.73
CA ASP A 40 -13.27 -8.01 5.67
C ASP A 40 -12.65 -6.72 5.11
N THR A 41 -11.35 -6.76 4.82
CA THR A 41 -10.61 -5.65 4.21
C THR A 41 -9.63 -6.16 3.16
N ASP A 42 -9.07 -5.25 2.38
CA ASP A 42 -8.06 -5.56 1.36
C ASP A 42 -6.77 -6.12 2.00
N GLU A 43 -6.01 -6.86 1.20
CA GLU A 43 -4.61 -7.22 1.45
C GLU A 43 -3.74 -6.11 0.85
N ASP A 44 -3.21 -5.28 1.73
CA ASP A 44 -2.44 -4.10 1.35
C ASP A 44 -0.93 -4.41 1.37
N TYR A 45 -0.25 -4.04 0.29
CA TYR A 45 1.21 -4.13 0.17
C TYR A 45 1.75 -2.78 -0.29
N VAL A 46 2.83 -2.31 0.34
CA VAL A 46 3.57 -1.12 -0.09
C VAL A 46 4.89 -1.52 -0.71
N PHE A 47 5.25 -0.94 -1.86
CA PHE A 47 6.45 -1.28 -2.63
C PHE A 47 7.41 -0.10 -2.74
N ASP A 48 8.72 -0.37 -2.61
CA ASP A 48 9.79 0.60 -2.86
C ASP A 48 10.17 0.61 -4.34
N CYS A 49 9.54 1.49 -5.12
CA CYS A 49 9.80 1.67 -6.55
C CYS A 49 10.47 3.04 -6.79
N SER A 50 11.44 3.39 -5.94
CA SER A 50 12.03 4.72 -5.87
C SER A 50 13.22 4.98 -6.79
N GLU A 51 13.71 3.96 -7.51
CA GLU A 51 14.70 4.20 -8.56
C GLU A 51 14.03 4.77 -9.81
N VAL A 52 14.80 5.51 -10.60
CA VAL A 52 14.30 6.23 -11.77
C VAL A 52 13.58 5.27 -12.73
N GLY A 53 12.31 5.56 -13.02
CA GLY A 53 11.46 4.79 -13.94
C GLY A 53 10.83 3.52 -13.36
N GLN A 54 11.15 3.12 -12.11
CA GLN A 54 10.56 1.93 -11.50
C GLN A 54 9.06 2.06 -11.27
N ALA A 55 8.61 3.20 -10.74
CA ALA A 55 7.19 3.42 -10.48
C ALA A 55 6.33 3.34 -11.76
N ASP A 56 6.80 3.94 -12.86
CA ASP A 56 6.12 3.87 -14.16
C ASP A 56 6.11 2.44 -14.70
N ALA A 57 7.27 1.76 -14.68
CA ALA A 57 7.38 0.37 -15.12
C ALA A 57 6.51 -0.59 -14.28
N ALA A 58 6.42 -0.36 -12.97
CA ALA A 58 5.54 -1.11 -12.07
C ALA A 58 4.07 -0.87 -12.42
N GLY A 59 3.69 0.38 -12.71
CA GLY A 59 2.34 0.71 -13.16
C GLY A 59 1.93 0.04 -14.47
N GLU A 60 2.83 0.05 -15.46
CA GLU A 60 2.62 -0.66 -16.73
C GLU A 60 2.52 -2.18 -16.52
N PHE A 61 3.43 -2.75 -15.71
CA PHE A 61 3.43 -4.16 -15.36
C PHE A 61 2.10 -4.57 -14.70
N LEU A 62 1.67 -3.87 -13.64
CA LEU A 62 0.43 -4.16 -12.92
C LEU A 62 -0.81 -4.00 -13.80
N SER A 63 -0.85 -2.97 -14.64
CA SER A 63 -1.93 -2.79 -15.61
C SER A 63 -2.02 -3.96 -16.60
N GLY A 64 -0.88 -4.53 -17.00
CA GLY A 64 -0.80 -5.74 -17.82
C GLY A 64 -1.41 -6.99 -17.14
N TYR A 65 -1.39 -7.04 -15.80
CA TYR A 65 -2.05 -8.08 -15.00
C TYR A 65 -3.52 -7.76 -14.68
N GLY A 66 -4.05 -6.63 -15.15
CA GLY A 66 -5.44 -6.23 -14.95
C GLY A 66 -5.69 -5.48 -13.65
N PHE A 67 -4.66 -5.03 -12.94
CA PHE A 67 -4.83 -4.07 -11.86
C PHE A 67 -5.31 -2.74 -12.45
N TYR A 68 -6.14 -2.02 -11.70
CA TYR A 68 -6.58 -0.67 -12.04
C TYR A 68 -6.13 0.33 -10.98
N VAL A 69 -5.84 1.55 -11.40
CA VAL A 69 -5.50 2.64 -10.49
C VAL A 69 -6.73 3.01 -9.65
N LEU A 70 -6.57 3.04 -8.33
CA LEU A 70 -7.57 3.65 -7.45
C LEU A 70 -7.43 5.16 -7.55
N ASP A 71 -8.42 5.80 -8.17
CA ASP A 71 -8.47 7.24 -8.27
C ASP A 71 -8.62 7.83 -6.86
N MET A 72 -7.58 8.51 -6.37
CA MET A 72 -7.68 9.35 -5.19
C MET A 72 -8.42 10.62 -5.61
N ALA A 73 -9.72 10.50 -5.82
CA ALA A 73 -10.60 11.55 -6.35
C ALA A 73 -11.09 12.52 -5.28
N ASP A 74 -10.33 12.70 -4.20
CA ASP A 74 -10.52 13.83 -3.29
C ASP A 74 -9.38 14.81 -3.49
N ASP A 75 -9.72 16.03 -3.90
CA ASP A 75 -8.84 17.17 -4.14
C ASP A 75 -7.97 17.54 -2.90
N GLU A 76 -8.23 16.92 -1.74
CA GLU A 76 -7.45 17.05 -0.49
C GLU A 76 -6.10 16.29 -0.51
N TYR A 77 -5.83 15.48 -1.54
CA TYR A 77 -4.62 14.65 -1.66
C TYR A 77 -3.73 14.98 -2.88
N ASP A 78 -3.94 16.12 -3.56
CA ASP A 78 -3.17 16.46 -4.77
C ASP A 78 -1.65 16.60 -4.51
N ASP A 79 -1.23 17.13 -3.35
CA ASP A 79 0.18 17.20 -2.94
C ASP A 79 0.78 15.81 -2.61
N ILE A 80 -0.07 14.78 -2.49
CA ILE A 80 0.28 13.45 -1.99
C ILE A 80 0.48 12.46 -3.16
N ARG A 81 -0.16 12.72 -4.31
CA ARG A 81 0.02 11.97 -5.56
C ARG A 81 1.47 11.91 -6.04
N GLU A 82 2.29 12.87 -5.65
CA GLU A 82 3.71 12.86 -6.00
C GLU A 82 4.49 11.69 -5.38
N ASN A 83 4.01 11.08 -4.28
CA ASN A 83 4.79 10.10 -3.52
C ASN A 83 4.40 8.64 -3.77
N PHE A 84 3.16 8.38 -4.21
CA PHE A 84 2.72 7.01 -4.48
C PHE A 84 1.48 6.92 -5.37
N THR A 85 1.23 5.73 -5.92
CA THR A 85 0.00 5.38 -6.64
C THR A 85 -0.53 4.03 -6.16
N SER A 86 -1.84 3.89 -5.95
CA SER A 86 -2.46 2.64 -5.50
C SER A 86 -3.10 1.90 -6.68
N TYR A 87 -2.80 0.61 -6.81
CA TYR A 87 -3.30 -0.29 -7.84
C TYR A 87 -4.08 -1.43 -7.20
N ARG A 88 -5.29 -1.71 -7.69
CA ARG A 88 -6.19 -2.71 -7.10
C ARG A 88 -6.56 -3.83 -8.08
N LEU A 89 -6.65 -5.05 -7.56
CA LEU A 89 -7.21 -6.21 -8.24
C LEU A 89 -7.97 -7.09 -7.24
N GLY A 90 -9.31 -7.04 -7.27
CA GLY A 90 -10.14 -7.74 -6.28
C GLY A 90 -9.90 -7.20 -4.87
N ASP A 91 -9.42 -8.07 -3.97
CA ASP A 91 -9.09 -7.73 -2.58
C ASP A 91 -7.60 -7.40 -2.39
N LEU A 92 -6.79 -7.37 -3.47
CA LEU A 92 -5.38 -6.96 -3.42
C LEU A 92 -5.25 -5.46 -3.68
N ASN A 93 -4.50 -4.76 -2.84
CA ASN A 93 -4.17 -3.35 -3.03
C ASN A 93 -2.65 -3.13 -2.94
N PHE A 94 -2.06 -2.67 -4.03
CA PHE A 94 -0.61 -2.46 -4.18
C PHE A 94 -0.31 -0.96 -4.23
N ILE A 95 0.45 -0.49 -3.26
CA ILE A 95 0.81 0.91 -3.06
C ILE A 95 2.25 1.09 -3.58
N ILE A 96 2.37 1.69 -4.77
CA ILE A 96 3.65 1.90 -5.47
C ILE A 96 4.23 3.24 -5.04
N CYS A 97 5.28 3.22 -4.21
CA CYS A 97 5.97 4.44 -3.77
C CYS A 97 7.16 4.76 -4.68
N ASN A 98 7.18 5.97 -5.25
CA ASN A 98 8.29 6.45 -6.08
C ASN A 98 9.38 7.19 -5.26
N ASN A 99 9.18 7.32 -3.94
CA ASN A 99 10.07 8.02 -3.04
C ASN A 99 10.52 7.11 -1.89
N LYS A 100 11.84 6.86 -1.79
CA LYS A 100 12.43 5.95 -0.80
C LYS A 100 12.17 6.37 0.65
N LEU A 101 12.19 7.68 0.91
CA LEU A 101 11.93 8.20 2.25
C LEU A 101 10.46 8.03 2.60
N PHE A 102 9.56 8.24 1.65
CA PHE A 102 8.13 8.01 1.83
C PHE A 102 7.83 6.53 2.13
N TYR A 103 8.40 5.59 1.33
CA TYR A 103 8.30 4.15 1.61
C TYR A 103 8.73 3.80 3.04
N LYS A 104 9.91 4.27 3.46
CA LYS A 104 10.42 4.00 4.83
C LYS A 104 9.52 4.56 5.92
N LYS A 105 8.96 5.77 5.73
CA LYS A 105 8.00 6.36 6.66
C LYS A 105 6.70 5.52 6.72
N PHE A 106 6.24 5.01 5.57
CA PHE A 106 5.05 4.16 5.48
C PHE A 106 5.25 2.84 6.23
N VAL A 107 6.40 2.19 6.02
CA VAL A 107 6.79 0.96 6.76
C VAL A 107 6.87 1.24 8.26
N LEU A 108 7.52 2.34 8.67
CA LEU A 108 7.60 2.74 10.08
C LEU A 108 6.22 2.96 10.70
N ALA A 109 5.33 3.67 10.01
CA ALA A 109 3.95 3.90 10.48
C ALA A 109 3.15 2.61 10.61
N THR A 110 3.34 1.68 9.67
CA THR A 110 2.73 0.34 9.70
C THR A 110 3.21 -0.44 10.91
N GLN A 111 4.53 -0.55 11.10
CA GLN A 111 5.15 -1.26 12.21
C GLN A 111 4.72 -0.70 13.56
N LEU A 112 4.73 0.62 13.71
CA LEU A 112 4.31 1.27 14.95
C LEU A 112 2.81 1.09 15.21
N SER A 113 1.98 1.14 14.18
CA SER A 113 0.54 0.86 14.32
C SER A 113 0.29 -0.57 14.79
N ALA A 114 1.05 -1.54 14.26
CA ALA A 114 0.94 -2.95 14.62
C ALA A 114 1.41 -3.21 16.06
N GLU A 115 2.56 -2.65 16.45
CA GLU A 115 3.11 -2.74 17.80
C GLU A 115 2.14 -2.17 18.86
N LEU A 116 1.48 -1.06 18.53
CA LEU A 116 0.46 -0.43 19.40
C LEU A 116 -0.92 -1.10 19.30
N ASN A 117 -1.09 -2.05 18.37
CA ASN A 117 -2.36 -2.70 18.05
C ASN A 117 -3.51 -1.69 17.85
N LEU A 118 -3.32 -0.71 16.96
CA LEU A 118 -4.29 0.36 16.73
C LEU A 118 -5.54 -0.16 16.00
N LEU A 119 -6.54 -0.59 16.78
CA LEU A 119 -7.79 -1.18 16.26
C LEU A 119 -8.71 -0.17 15.56
N LYS A 120 -8.74 1.08 16.02
CA LYS A 120 -9.61 2.12 15.45
C LYS A 120 -8.98 2.71 14.19
N LYS A 121 -9.79 2.90 13.15
CA LYS A 121 -9.34 3.43 11.85
C LYS A 121 -8.79 4.85 12.00
N GLU A 122 -9.44 5.65 12.84
CA GLU A 122 -9.10 7.06 13.09
C GLU A 122 -7.71 7.20 13.72
N ASP A 123 -7.37 6.32 14.66
CA ASP A 123 -6.06 6.32 15.32
C ASP A 123 -4.93 5.95 14.35
N ARG A 124 -5.18 4.98 13.44
CA ARG A 124 -4.24 4.64 12.37
C ARG A 124 -4.05 5.80 11.41
N ILE A 125 -5.14 6.42 10.94
CA ILE A 125 -5.06 7.58 10.04
C ILE A 125 -4.23 8.69 10.69
N LEU A 126 -4.48 8.99 11.97
CA LEU A 126 -3.74 10.01 12.70
C LEU A 126 -2.24 9.70 12.77
N LEU A 127 -1.86 8.47 13.08
CA LEU A 127 -0.46 8.08 13.14
C LEU A 127 0.22 8.14 11.77
N PHE A 128 -0.45 7.65 10.73
CA PHE A 128 0.06 7.72 9.37
C PHE A 128 0.23 9.17 8.92
N GLN A 129 -0.73 10.04 9.20
CA GLN A 129 -0.61 11.47 8.88
C GLN A 129 0.58 12.13 9.59
N ALA A 130 0.78 11.81 10.88
CA ALA A 130 1.90 12.35 11.65
C ALA A 130 3.26 11.91 11.08
N ILE A 131 3.40 10.65 10.69
CA ILE A 131 4.69 10.09 10.23
C ILE A 131 4.96 10.42 8.76
N LEU A 132 3.98 10.25 7.89
CA LEU A 132 4.14 10.47 6.46
C LEU A 132 4.30 11.98 6.18
N TYR A 133 3.41 12.79 6.75
CA TYR A 133 3.21 14.18 6.35
C TYR A 133 3.58 15.20 7.42
N GLY A 134 3.90 14.79 8.65
CA GLY A 134 4.15 15.73 9.74
C GLY A 134 2.89 16.49 10.16
N LYS A 135 1.71 15.87 10.01
CA LYS A 135 0.42 16.50 10.32
C LYS A 135 -0.32 15.79 11.46
N ILE A 136 -0.92 16.56 12.38
CA ILE A 136 -1.80 16.07 13.44
C ILE A 136 -3.14 16.80 13.29
N HIS A 137 -4.24 16.06 13.11
CA HIS A 137 -5.57 16.63 12.86
C HIS A 137 -5.63 17.64 11.68
N GLY A 138 -4.78 17.45 10.67
CA GLY A 138 -4.68 18.33 9.51
C GLY A 138 -3.75 19.53 9.68
N GLU A 139 -3.18 19.75 10.87
CA GLU A 139 -2.26 20.85 11.17
C GLU A 139 -0.80 20.37 11.08
N GLU A 140 0.08 21.14 10.41
CA GLU A 140 1.52 20.86 10.33
C GLU A 140 2.22 21.11 11.67
N VAL A 141 3.23 20.27 11.98
CA VAL A 141 4.01 20.30 13.23
C VAL A 141 5.44 20.75 13.00
#